data_AF-A0A645J2J9-F1
#
_entry.id   AF-A0A645J2J9-F1
#
_cell.length_a   1.000
_cell.length_b   1.000
_cell.length_c   1.000
_cell.angle_alpha   90.00
_cell.angle_beta   90.00
_cell.angle_gamma   90.00
#
_symmetry.space_group_name_H-M   'P 1'
#
loop_
_entity.id
_entity.type
_entity.pdbx_description
1 polymer ?
#
loop_
_entity_poly.entity_id
_entity_poly.type
_entity_poly.pdbx_seq_one_letter_code
_entity_poly.pdbx_strand_id
1 'polypeptide(L)' 'MFNFKIFNKVSAEVLTIKNDLQLNAELQLINKYKTATSEDYKQAIVLIFKERGYTRLEIGQLLGELKAS' A
#
# COMPACT_ATOMS: atom_id res chain seq x y z
N MET A 1 -19.45 3.20 -33.09
CA MET A 1 -19.12 1.82 -32.65
C MET A 1 -17.87 1.89 -31.80
N PHE A 2 -17.92 1.43 -30.55
CA PHE A 2 -16.81 1.55 -29.60
C PHE A 2 -15.74 0.50 -29.90
N ASN A 3 -14.46 0.89 -29.96
CA ASN A 3 -13.37 -0.04 -30.24
C ASN A 3 -12.91 -0.74 -28.95
N PHE A 4 -13.50 -1.90 -28.67
CA PHE A 4 -13.20 -2.71 -27.49
C PHE A 4 -11.71 -3.09 -27.36
N LYS A 5 -10.96 -3.23 -28.46
CA LYS A 5 -9.52 -3.56 -28.39
C LYS A 5 -8.71 -2.41 -27.80
N ILE A 6 -9.00 -1.17 -28.23
CA ILE A 6 -8.33 0.02 -27.69
C ILE A 6 -8.72 0.23 -26.23
N PHE A 7 -10.02 0.11 -25.92
CA PHE A 7 -10.50 0.26 -24.54
C PHE A 7 -9.87 -0.74 -23.57
N ASN A 8 -9.78 -2.03 -23.95
CA ASN A 8 -9.17 -3.05 -23.11
C ASN A 8 -7.68 -2.77 -22.88
N LYS A 9 -6.95 -2.35 -23.92
CA LYS A 9 -5.54 -1.99 -23.81
C LYS A 9 -5.33 -0.80 -22.85
N VAL A 10 -6.06 0.29 -23.08
CA VAL A 10 -5.98 1.49 -22.22
C VAL A 10 -6.37 1.16 -20.79
N SER A 11 -7.42 0.37 -20.58
CA SER A 11 -7.86 -0.04 -19.24
C SER A 11 -6.81 -0.87 -18.52
N ALA A 12 -6.13 -1.77 -19.23
CA ALA A 12 -5.03 -2.57 -18.67
C ALA A 12 -3.83 -1.69 -18.30
N GLU A 13 -3.42 -0.77 -19.18
CA GLU A 13 -2.31 0.16 -18.90
C GLU A 13 -2.61 1.06 -17.69
N VAL A 14 -3.82 1.62 -17.62
CA VAL A 14 -4.27 2.44 -16.47
C VAL A 14 -4.30 1.61 -15.18
N LEU A 15 -4.78 0.37 -15.23
CA LEU A 15 -4.81 -0.52 -14.07
C LEU A 15 -3.40 -0.85 -13.57
N THR A 16 -2.47 -1.12 -14.48
CA THR A 16 -1.05 -1.37 -14.15
C THR A 16 -0.43 -0.15 -13.48
N ILE A 17 -0.58 1.04 -14.07
CA ILE A 17 -0.05 2.29 -13.49
C ILE A 17 -0.64 2.53 -12.09
N LYS A 18 -1.94 2.32 -11.91
CA LYS A 18 -2.60 2.46 -10.61
C LYS A 18 -1.99 1.51 -9.57
N ASN A 19 -1.79 0.25 -9.93
CA ASN A 19 -1.21 -0.74 -9.03
C ASN A 19 0.24 -0.39 -8.66
N ASP A 20 1.05 0.06 -9.62
CA ASP A 20 2.44 0.47 -9.37
C ASP A 20 2.52 1.69 -8.43
N LEU A 21 1.65 2.68 -8.64
CA LEU A 21 1.57 3.86 -7.77
C LEU A 21 1.15 3.48 -6.34
N GLN A 22 0.19 2.56 -6.21
CA GLN A 22 -0.23 2.05 -4.91
C GLN A 22 0.90 1.32 -4.19
N LEU A 23 1.57 0.39 -4.87
CA LEU A 23 2.70 -0.36 -4.32
C LEU A 23 3.83 0.59 -3.87
N ASN A 24 4.18 1.58 -4.70
CA ASN A 24 5.20 2.56 -4.34
C ASN A 24 4.82 3.37 -3.09
N ALA A 25 3.54 3.78 -2.96
CA ALA A 25 3.06 4.49 -1.79
C ALA A 25 3.14 3.64 -0.51
N GLU A 26 2.84 2.34 -0.60
CA GLU A 26 2.95 1.41 0.53
C GLU A 26 4.41 1.22 0.97
N LEU A 27 5.33 1.04 0.02
CA LEU A 27 6.76 0.93 0.31
C LEU A 27 7.31 2.18 1.01
N GLN A 28 6.87 3.36 0.60
CA GLN A 28 7.25 4.61 1.26
C GLN A 28 6.73 4.68 2.70
N LEU A 29 5.47 4.28 2.95
CA LEU A 29 4.91 4.25 4.30
C LEU A 29 5.68 3.27 5.20
N ILE A 30 6.01 2.08 4.70
CA ILE A 30 6.81 1.08 5.42
C ILE A 30 8.19 1.66 5.77
N ASN A 31 8.86 2.30 4.82
CA ASN A 31 10.18 2.88 5.06
C ASN A 31 10.12 4.02 6.08
N LYS A 32 9.11 4.88 6.00
CA LYS A 32 8.88 5.95 6.97
C LYS A 32 8.59 5.39 8.36
N TYR A 33 7.80 4.32 8.47
CA TYR A 33 7.54 3.65 9.74
C TYR A 33 8.83 3.16 10.40
N LYS A 34 9.68 2.46 9.64
CA LYS A 34 10.93 1.86 10.11
C LYS A 34 11.96 2.90 10.55
N THR A 35 11.97 4.06 9.92
CA THR A 35 12.93 5.14 10.21
C THR A 35 12.39 6.21 11.17
N ALA A 36 11.10 6.21 11.46
CA ALA A 36 10.48 7.15 12.38
C ALA A 36 10.92 6.92 13.84
N THR A 37 11.17 8.02 14.55
CA THR A 37 11.41 8.03 16.00
C THR A 37 10.18 8.46 16.79
N SER A 38 9.23 9.17 16.16
CA SER A 38 7.96 9.58 16.76
C SER A 38 6.96 8.44 16.77
N GLU A 39 6.46 8.09 17.95
CA GLU A 39 5.45 7.05 18.11
C GLU A 39 4.09 7.46 17.52
N ASP A 40 3.68 8.72 17.72
CA ASP A 40 2.45 9.26 17.11
C ASP A 40 2.50 9.14 15.58
N TYR A 41 3.67 9.39 14.97
CA TYR A 41 3.84 9.26 13.53
C TYR A 41 3.74 7.81 13.05
N LYS A 42 4.31 6.87 13.80
CA LYS A 42 4.15 5.43 13.55
C LYS A 42 2.69 5.00 13.65
N GLN A 43 1.98 5.47 14.66
CA GLN A 43 0.58 5.15 14.88
C GLN A 43 -0.31 5.71 13.77
N ALA A 44 -0.02 6.91 13.27
CA ALA A 44 -0.68 7.46 12.09
C ALA A 44 -0.46 6.59 10.83
N ILE A 45 0.75 6.07 10.61
CA ILE A 45 1.03 5.15 9.50
C ILE A 45 0.23 3.84 9.64
N VAL A 46 0.12 3.29 10.85
CA VAL A 46 -0.72 2.10 11.12
C VAL A 46 -2.19 2.38 10.80
N LEU A 47 -2.71 3.57 11.15
CA LEU A 47 -4.08 3.97 10.83
C LEU A 47 -4.29 4.07 9.31
N ILE A 48 -3.34 4.64 8.57
CA ILE A 48 -3.42 4.70 7.10
C ILE A 48 -3.54 3.29 6.48
N PHE A 49 -2.76 2.31 6.96
CA PHE A 49 -2.91 0.94 6.48
C PHE A 49 -4.27 0.33 6.84
N LYS A 50 -4.81 0.58 8.04
CA LYS A 50 -6.16 0.12 8.39
C LYS A 50 -7.22 0.71 7.47
N GLU A 51 -7.15 2.01 7.17
CA GLU A 51 -8.11 2.68 6.27
C GLU A 51 -8.02 2.16 4.84
N ARG A 52 -6.84 1.66 4.42
CA ARG A 52 -6.65 0.98 3.12
C ARG A 52 -7.13 -0.47 3.10
N GLY A 53 -7.66 -0.97 4.22
CA GLY A 53 -8.26 -2.29 4.32
C GLY A 53 -7.31 -3.39 4.80
N TYR A 54 -6.10 -3.06 5.24
CA TYR A 54 -5.17 -4.06 5.79
C TYR A 54 -5.63 -4.50 7.17
N THR A 55 -5.61 -5.81 7.39
CA THR A 55 -5.83 -6.41 8.70
C THR A 55 -4.64 -6.13 9.62
N ARG A 56 -4.87 -6.26 10.93
CA ARG A 56 -3.80 -6.12 11.93
C ARG A 56 -2.64 -7.09 11.67
N LEU A 57 -2.94 -8.30 11.19
CA LEU A 57 -1.92 -9.32 10.89
C LEU A 57 -1.03 -8.87 9.73
N GLU A 58 -1.64 -8.45 8.61
CA GLU A 58 -0.91 -7.98 7.43
C GLU A 58 -0.06 -6.74 7.75
N ILE A 59 -0.58 -5.81 8.54
CA ILE A 59 0.19 -4.65 9.02
C ILE A 59 1.42 -5.11 9.80
N GLY A 60 1.27 -6.06 10.73
CA GLY A 60 2.39 -6.63 11.47
C GLY A 60 3.44 -7.28 10.57
N GLN A 61 3.03 -7.94 9.48
CA GLN A 61 3.93 -8.53 8.49
C GLN A 61 4.69 -7.46 7.68
N LEU A 62 3.98 -6.45 7.19
CA LEU A 62 4.55 -5.36 6.39
C LEU A 62 5.57 -4.54 7.18
N LEU A 63 5.26 -4.25 8.45
CA LEU A 63 6.09 -3.42 9.32
C LEU A 63 7.22 -4.21 9.99
N GLY A 64 7.16 -5.53 10.00
CA GLY A 64 8.15 -6.40 10.65
C GLY A 64 7.97 -6.49 12.16
N GLU A 65 6.74 -6.32 12.65
CA GLU A 65 6.40 -6.31 14.09
C GLU A 65 5.74 -7.61 14.58
N LEU A 66 5.55 -8.58 13.69
CA LEU A 66 5.24 -9.94 14.09
C LEU A 66 6.46 -10.54 14.81
N LYS A 67 6.48 -10.39 16.14
CA LYS A 67 7.33 -11.23 16.98
C LYS A 67 6.88 -12.67 16.78
N ALA A 68 7.78 -13.51 16.27
CA ALA A 68 7.68 -14.95 16.46
C ALA A 68 7.56 -15.17 17.98
N SER A 69 6.41 -15.68 18.40
CA SER A 69 6.15 -16.16 19.75
C SER A 69 7.18 -17.20 20.18
#